data_AF-A0A5P9NQQ9-F1
#
_entry.id   AF-A0A5P9NQQ9-F1
#
_cell.length_a   1.000
_cell.length_b   1.000
_cell.length_c   1.000
_cell.angle_alpha   90.00
_cell.angle_beta   90.00
_cell.angle_gamma   90.00
#
_symmetry.space_group_name_H-M   'P 1'
#
loop_
_entity.id
_entity.type
_entity.pdbx_description
1 polymer ?
#
loop_
_entity_poly.entity_id
_entity_poly.type
_entity_poly.pdbx_seq_one_letter_code
_entity_poly.pdbx_strand_id
1 'polypeptide(L)'
;MTLVAVLLLNAIWFGLAFEAFYIRRRVFGKVMVPIREDRENTAYDALVESGRFMGGFNLALSALNIALIFNLGGFSTDRQWAMLLAFNAIAHASQFVGNVPMALRNRHGEGQWNVFKGVMLRIFVIDFVLMIFNSFIAVMLLV
;
A
#
# COMPACT_ATOMS: atom_id res chain seq x y z
N MET A 1 1.47 20.40 0.62
CA MET A 1 1.90 19.42 -0.39
C MET A 1 1.04 19.60 -1.64
N THR A 2 1.60 19.52 -2.85
CA THR A 2 0.85 19.76 -4.09
C THR A 2 0.17 18.47 -4.61
N LEU A 3 -0.85 18.61 -5.46
CA LEU A 3 -1.51 17.48 -6.15
C LEU A 3 -0.49 16.56 -6.85
N VAL A 4 0.44 17.15 -7.60
CA VAL A 4 1.48 16.39 -8.31
C VAL A 4 2.36 15.60 -7.34
N ALA A 5 2.74 16.20 -6.21
CA ALA A 5 3.57 15.53 -5.23
C ALA A 5 2.87 14.32 -4.61
N VAL A 6 1.57 14.42 -4.26
CA VAL A 6 0.84 13.28 -3.69
C VAL A 6 0.65 12.15 -4.71
N LEU A 7 0.33 12.49 -5.97
CA LEU A 7 0.22 11.50 -7.04
C LEU A 7 1.56 10.79 -7.31
N LEU A 8 2.67 11.54 -7.28
CA LEU A 8 4.01 10.96 -7.47
C LEU A 8 4.37 10.00 -6.34
N LEU A 9 4.07 10.38 -5.09
CA LEU A 9 4.31 9.52 -3.94
C LEU A 9 3.46 8.25 -3.99
N ASN A 10 2.17 8.35 -4.35
CA ASN A 10 1.30 7.19 -4.57
C ASN A 10 1.88 6.27 -5.66
N ALA A 11 2.28 6.84 -6.81
CA ALA A 11 2.87 6.09 -7.91
C ALA A 11 4.11 5.32 -7.47
N ILE A 12 5.06 5.99 -6.81
CA ILE A 12 6.28 5.35 -6.32
C ILE A 12 5.95 4.25 -5.31
N TRP A 13 5.08 4.54 -4.34
CA TRP A 13 4.80 3.60 -3.27
C TRP A 13 4.06 2.35 -3.76
N PHE A 14 3.04 2.52 -4.61
CA PHE A 14 2.38 1.40 -5.27
C PHE A 14 3.34 0.64 -6.20
N GLY A 15 4.27 1.31 -6.87
CA GLY A 15 5.32 0.66 -7.68
C GLY A 15 6.25 -0.22 -6.84
N LEU A 16 6.67 0.26 -5.66
CA LEU A 16 7.46 -0.51 -4.71
C LEU A 16 6.68 -1.71 -4.14
N ALA A 17 5.39 -1.53 -3.89
CA ALA A 17 4.51 -2.62 -3.49
C ALA A 17 4.40 -3.67 -4.61
N PHE A 18 4.23 -3.26 -5.88
CA PHE A 18 4.30 -4.19 -7.01
C PHE A 18 5.61 -4.98 -7.03
N GLU A 19 6.75 -4.32 -6.88
CA GLU A 19 8.05 -5.01 -6.82
C GLU A 19 8.09 -6.03 -5.67
N ALA A 20 7.67 -5.63 -4.46
CA ALA A 20 7.69 -6.48 -3.28
C ALA A 20 6.77 -7.71 -3.41
N PHE A 21 5.52 -7.49 -3.83
CA PHE A 21 4.48 -8.52 -3.86
C PHE A 21 4.48 -9.36 -5.14
N TYR A 22 4.94 -8.83 -6.27
CA TYR A 22 4.96 -9.56 -7.54
C TYR A 22 6.32 -10.16 -7.86
N ILE A 23 7.36 -9.31 -7.88
CA ILE A 23 8.71 -9.66 -8.32
C ILE A 23 9.46 -10.40 -7.20
N ARG A 24 9.53 -9.77 -6.01
CA ARG A 24 10.24 -10.30 -4.83
C ARG A 24 9.34 -11.06 -3.88
N ARG A 25 8.22 -11.60 -4.36
CA ARG A 25 7.18 -12.25 -3.55
C ARG A 25 7.69 -13.34 -2.60
N ARG A 26 8.69 -14.13 -3.01
CA ARG A 26 9.34 -15.15 -2.16
C ARG A 26 10.15 -14.52 -1.01
N VAL A 27 10.76 -13.36 -1.22
CA VAL A 27 11.45 -12.61 -0.17
C VAL A 27 10.42 -12.02 0.79
N PHE A 28 9.34 -11.43 0.25
CA PHE A 28 8.26 -10.89 1.07
C PHE A 28 7.52 -11.97 1.87
N GLY A 29 7.32 -13.16 1.31
CA GLY A 29 6.75 -14.31 2.02
C GLY A 29 7.53 -14.68 3.30
N LYS A 30 8.86 -14.54 3.29
CA LYS A 30 9.68 -14.75 4.50
C LYS A 30 9.45 -13.69 5.58
N VAL A 31 8.99 -12.50 5.20
CA VAL A 31 8.58 -11.44 6.14
C VAL A 31 7.23 -11.78 6.76
N MET A 32 6.31 -12.35 5.97
CA MET A 32 4.97 -12.75 6.44
C MET A 32 4.98 -13.98 7.33
N VAL A 33 5.84 -14.95 7.01
CA VAL A 33 6.03 -16.19 7.78
C VAL A 33 7.47 -16.21 8.28
N PRO A 34 7.76 -15.61 9.45
CA PRO A 34 9.14 -15.43 9.92
C PRO A 34 9.78 -16.72 10.43
N ILE A 35 8.98 -17.65 10.97
CA ILE A 35 9.41 -18.98 11.42
C ILE A 35 9.74 -19.82 10.18
N ARG A 36 10.88 -20.51 10.16
CA ARG A 36 11.37 -21.18 8.96
C ARG A 36 10.61 -22.48 8.70
N GLU A 37 10.32 -23.20 9.76
CA GLU A 37 9.67 -24.50 9.79
C GLU A 37 8.25 -24.42 9.20
N ASP A 38 7.57 -23.28 9.40
CA ASP A 38 6.23 -23.01 8.87
C ASP A 38 6.20 -22.74 7.35
N ARG A 39 7.36 -22.72 6.69
CA ARG A 39 7.48 -22.46 5.25
C ARG A 39 7.55 -23.72 4.40
N GLU A 40 7.69 -24.89 5.02
CA GLU A 40 7.87 -26.17 4.34
C GLU A 40 6.53 -26.87 4.07
N ASN A 41 5.57 -26.13 3.48
CA ASN A 41 4.25 -26.65 3.15
C ASN A 41 3.61 -25.90 1.97
N THR A 42 2.57 -26.50 1.40
CA THR A 42 1.85 -25.97 0.24
C THR A 42 1.07 -24.68 0.54
N ALA A 43 0.69 -24.44 1.81
CA ALA A 43 0.01 -23.21 2.20
C ALA A 43 0.94 -22.00 2.12
N TYR A 44 2.22 -22.17 2.48
CA TYR A 44 3.23 -21.12 2.29
C TYR A 44 3.46 -20.80 0.81
N ASP A 45 3.55 -21.81 -0.06
CA ASP A 45 3.69 -21.56 -1.50
C ASP A 45 2.45 -20.86 -2.09
N ALA A 46 1.25 -21.23 -1.65
CA ALA A 46 0.02 -20.55 -2.03
C ALA A 46 0.00 -19.08 -1.57
N LEU A 47 0.46 -18.80 -0.33
CA LEU A 47 0.62 -17.43 0.17
C LEU A 47 1.60 -16.63 -0.69
N VAL A 48 2.76 -17.21 -1.01
CA VAL A 48 3.78 -16.56 -1.87
C VAL A 48 3.21 -16.24 -3.24
N GLU A 49 2.53 -17.19 -3.90
CA GLU A 49 1.98 -16.97 -5.24
C GLU A 49 0.76 -16.02 -5.22
N SER A 50 0.01 -15.96 -4.11
CA SER A 50 -1.05 -14.97 -3.91
C SER A 50 -0.54 -13.52 -4.00
N GLY A 51 0.76 -13.31 -3.69
CA GLY A 51 1.43 -12.04 -3.86
C GLY A 51 1.33 -11.46 -5.28
N ARG A 52 1.20 -12.31 -6.32
CA ARG A 52 1.05 -11.83 -7.71
C ARG A 52 -0.25 -11.07 -7.92
N PHE A 53 -1.34 -11.49 -7.29
CA PHE A 53 -2.60 -10.78 -7.37
C PHE A 53 -2.48 -9.42 -6.68
N MET A 54 -1.94 -9.40 -5.46
CA MET A 54 -1.72 -8.17 -4.70
C MET A 54 -0.78 -7.22 -5.45
N GLY A 55 0.32 -7.71 -5.99
CA GLY A 55 1.25 -6.93 -6.79
C GLY A 55 0.61 -6.39 -8.06
N GLY A 56 -0.23 -7.17 -8.76
CA GLY A 56 -0.96 -6.72 -9.94
C GLY A 56 -1.89 -5.53 -9.66
N PHE A 57 -2.63 -5.54 -8.54
CA PHE A 57 -3.43 -4.39 -8.11
C PHE A 57 -2.56 -3.15 -7.85
N ASN A 58 -1.44 -3.32 -7.15
CA ASN A 58 -0.51 -2.22 -6.89
C ASN A 58 0.11 -1.67 -8.19
N LEU A 59 0.42 -2.52 -9.18
CA LEU A 59 0.88 -2.05 -10.49
C LEU A 59 -0.16 -1.19 -11.19
N ALA A 60 -1.43 -1.61 -11.18
CA ALA A 60 -2.52 -0.85 -11.76
C ALA A 60 -2.69 0.52 -11.07
N LEU A 61 -2.62 0.57 -9.74
CA LEU A 61 -2.69 1.81 -8.96
C LEU A 61 -1.49 2.73 -9.23
N SER A 62 -0.29 2.16 -9.33
CA SER A 62 0.92 2.89 -9.73
C SER A 62 0.75 3.51 -11.11
N ALA A 63 0.33 2.71 -12.10
CA ALA A 63 0.13 3.16 -13.47
C ALA A 63 -0.97 4.22 -13.57
N LEU A 64 -2.06 4.08 -12.81
CA LEU A 64 -3.11 5.09 -12.72
C LEU A 64 -2.55 6.43 -12.23
N ASN A 65 -1.80 6.45 -11.13
CA ASN A 65 -1.23 7.70 -10.61
C ASN A 65 -0.24 8.34 -11.59
N ILE A 66 0.55 7.53 -12.32
CA ILE A 66 1.41 8.03 -13.41
C ILE A 66 0.57 8.66 -14.53
N ALA A 67 -0.48 7.97 -14.97
CA ALA A 67 -1.38 8.49 -16.02
C ALA A 67 -2.06 9.80 -15.59
N LEU A 68 -2.45 9.93 -14.32
CA LEU A 68 -3.02 11.16 -13.77
C LEU A 68 -2.02 12.32 -13.79
N ILE A 69 -0.73 12.07 -13.51
CA ILE A 69 0.32 13.10 -13.60
C ILE A 69 0.51 13.57 -15.05
N PHE A 70 0.43 12.67 -16.03
CA PHE A 70 0.49 13.05 -17.45
C PHE A 70 -0.82 13.67 -17.97
N ASN A 71 -1.91 13.60 -17.20
CA ASN A 71 -3.23 14.08 -17.57
C ASN A 71 -3.80 15.10 -16.56
N LEU A 72 -2.95 15.99 -16.02
CA LEU A 72 -3.37 17.02 -15.05
C LEU A 72 -4.44 18.00 -15.57
N GLY A 73 -4.54 18.17 -16.90
CA GLY A 73 -5.58 18.97 -17.53
C GLY A 73 -6.84 18.18 -17.92
N GLY A 74 -6.87 16.87 -17.65
CA GLY A 74 -7.94 15.97 -18.10
C GLY A 74 -9.23 16.03 -17.28
N PHE A 75 -9.20 16.67 -16.11
CA PHE A 75 -10.37 16.86 -15.25
C PHE A 75 -10.63 18.35 -15.05
N SER A 76 -11.88 18.76 -15.23
CA SER A 76 -12.31 20.16 -15.23
C SER A 76 -12.74 20.67 -13.86
N THR A 77 -12.89 19.79 -12.88
CA THR A 77 -13.39 20.15 -11.54
C THR A 77 -12.55 19.53 -10.43
N ASP A 78 -12.39 20.28 -9.34
CA ASP A 78 -11.69 19.82 -8.13
C ASP A 78 -12.36 18.59 -7.51
N ARG A 79 -13.68 18.44 -7.66
CA ARG A 79 -14.43 17.26 -7.20
C ARG A 79 -13.98 15.96 -7.86
N GLN A 80 -13.59 16.00 -9.14
CA GLN A 80 -13.08 14.82 -9.84
C GLN A 80 -11.71 14.40 -9.29
N TRP A 81 -10.83 15.36 -9.03
CA TRP A 81 -9.54 15.13 -8.38
C TRP A 81 -9.70 14.63 -6.94
N ALA A 82 -10.61 15.23 -6.18
CA ALA A 82 -10.93 14.81 -4.82
C ALA A 82 -11.41 13.36 -4.77
N MET A 83 -12.24 12.92 -5.73
CA MET A 83 -12.69 11.53 -5.82
C MET A 83 -11.53 10.55 -6.04
N LEU A 84 -10.59 10.88 -6.93
CA LEU A 84 -9.43 10.04 -7.23
C LEU A 84 -8.46 9.97 -6.04
N LEU A 85 -8.25 11.09 -5.35
CA LEU A 85 -7.44 11.13 -4.13
C LEU A 85 -8.13 10.37 -2.98
N ALA A 86 -9.45 10.50 -2.81
CA ALA A 86 -10.20 9.72 -1.84
C ALA A 86 -10.07 8.21 -2.12
N PHE A 87 -10.10 7.80 -3.38
CA PHE A 87 -9.85 6.41 -3.78
C PHE A 87 -8.44 5.94 -3.38
N ASN A 88 -7.39 6.72 -3.67
CA ASN A 88 -6.02 6.41 -3.21
C ASN A 88 -5.95 6.36 -1.68
N ALA A 89 -6.62 7.28 -0.98
CA ALA A 89 -6.67 7.29 0.48
C ALA A 89 -7.27 6.00 1.04
N ILE A 90 -8.37 5.51 0.45
CA ILE A 90 -9.02 4.25 0.82
C ILE A 90 -8.10 3.07 0.55
N ALA A 91 -7.38 3.07 -0.59
CA ALA A 91 -6.42 2.02 -0.91
C ALA A 91 -5.33 1.92 0.17
N HIS A 92 -4.68 3.03 0.54
CA HIS A 92 -3.69 3.04 1.62
C HIS A 92 -4.30 2.73 2.99
N ALA A 93 -5.50 3.26 3.28
CA ALA A 93 -6.21 2.98 4.52
C ALA A 93 -6.45 1.47 4.68
N SER A 94 -6.85 0.78 3.62
CA SER A 94 -7.10 -0.66 3.67
C SER A 94 -5.85 -1.47 4.03
N GLN A 95 -4.68 -1.08 3.50
CA GLN A 95 -3.39 -1.71 3.78
C GLN A 95 -2.90 -1.40 5.21
N PHE A 96 -3.08 -0.16 5.65
CA PHE A 96 -2.80 0.26 7.02
C PHE A 96 -3.67 -0.48 8.04
N VAL A 97 -5.00 -0.43 7.87
CA VAL A 97 -5.99 -1.05 8.76
C VAL A 97 -5.78 -2.56 8.84
N GLY A 98 -5.43 -3.22 7.73
CA GLY A 98 -5.09 -4.65 7.73
C GLY A 98 -3.92 -5.01 8.65
N ASN A 99 -3.01 -4.08 8.92
CA ASN A 99 -1.88 -4.27 9.84
C ASN A 99 -2.17 -3.86 11.29
N VAL A 100 -3.26 -3.11 11.57
CA VAL A 100 -3.58 -2.64 12.93
C VAL A 100 -3.78 -3.80 13.92
N PRO A 101 -4.55 -4.87 13.61
CA PRO A 101 -4.68 -6.00 14.53
C PRO A 101 -3.34 -6.67 14.84
N MET A 102 -2.45 -6.80 13.85
CA MET A 102 -1.12 -7.37 14.07
C MET A 102 -0.25 -6.45 14.94
N ALA A 103 -0.31 -5.13 14.73
CA ALA A 103 0.41 -4.16 15.54
C ALA A 103 -0.04 -4.22 17.03
N LEU A 104 -1.33 -4.37 17.29
CA LEU A 104 -1.86 -4.52 18.65
C LEU A 104 -1.40 -5.83 19.30
N ARG A 105 -1.38 -6.93 18.55
CA ARG A 105 -0.85 -8.22 19.02
C ARG A 105 0.65 -8.17 19.28
N ASN A 106 1.42 -7.49 18.43
CA ASN A 106 2.87 -7.33 18.61
C ASN A 106 3.24 -6.61 19.91
N ARG A 107 2.37 -5.75 20.46
CA ARG A 107 2.59 -5.12 21.77
C ARG A 107 2.62 -6.11 22.93
N HIS A 108 2.01 -7.28 22.74
CA HIS A 108 1.97 -8.37 23.72
C HIS A 108 2.96 -9.50 23.35
N GLY A 109 3.85 -9.27 22.37
CA GLY A 109 4.78 -10.30 21.89
C GLY A 109 4.16 -11.33 20.94
N GLU A 110 2.90 -11.14 20.52
CA GLU A 110 2.19 -12.03 19.59
C GLU A 110 2.18 -11.50 18.15
N GLY A 111 1.48 -12.19 17.23
CA GLY A 111 1.21 -11.77 15.86
C GLY A 111 1.91 -12.63 14.83
N GLN A 112 1.31 -12.75 13.64
CA GLN A 112 1.84 -13.62 12.57
C GLN A 112 3.10 -13.03 11.92
N TRP A 113 3.14 -11.70 11.80
CA TRP A 113 4.32 -10.94 11.41
C TRP A 113 4.53 -9.76 12.37
N ASN A 114 5.75 -9.21 12.37
CA ASN A 114 6.11 -8.10 13.23
C ASN A 114 5.99 -6.77 12.50
N VAL A 115 4.92 -6.02 12.77
CA VAL A 115 4.64 -4.70 12.20
C VAL A 115 5.68 -3.66 12.58
N PHE A 116 6.26 -3.73 13.79
CA PHE A 116 7.20 -2.71 14.27
C PHE A 116 8.66 -2.95 13.84
N LYS A 117 8.92 -3.85 12.89
CA LYS A 117 10.27 -4.14 12.40
C LYS A 117 10.36 -4.20 10.88
N GLY A 118 11.51 -3.76 10.37
CA GLY A 118 11.93 -3.99 8.99
C GLY A 118 11.01 -3.38 7.93
N VAL A 119 10.57 -4.21 6.97
CA VAL A 119 9.73 -3.78 5.84
C VAL A 119 8.30 -3.51 6.30
N MET A 120 7.77 -4.25 7.28
CA MET A 120 6.39 -4.06 7.75
C MET A 120 6.18 -2.72 8.43
N LEU A 121 7.19 -2.23 9.18
CA LEU A 121 7.11 -0.89 9.78
C LEU A 121 7.04 0.20 8.72
N ARG A 122 7.84 0.04 7.66
CA ARG A 122 7.83 0.96 6.52
C ARG A 122 6.46 0.97 5.85
N ILE A 123 5.87 -0.21 5.62
CA ILE A 123 4.52 -0.33 5.06
C ILE A 123 3.50 0.36 5.93
N PHE A 124 3.47 0.02 7.23
CA PHE A 124 2.52 0.60 8.18
C PHE A 124 2.58 2.12 8.25
N VAL A 125 3.78 2.69 8.34
CA VAL A 125 3.96 4.15 8.46
C VAL A 125 3.63 4.85 7.14
N ILE A 126 4.12 4.34 6.01
CA ILE A 126 3.94 5.02 4.72
C ILE A 126 2.47 4.95 4.27
N ASP A 127 1.79 3.82 4.45
CA ASP A 127 0.36 3.71 4.16
C ASP A 127 -0.46 4.66 5.03
N PHE A 128 -0.14 4.79 6.33
CA PHE A 128 -0.79 5.78 7.18
C PHE A 128 -0.58 7.21 6.67
N VAL A 129 0.66 7.59 6.36
CA VAL A 129 0.99 8.94 5.90
C VAL A 129 0.31 9.25 4.57
N LEU A 130 0.35 8.32 3.59
CA LEU A 130 -0.29 8.52 2.30
C LEU A 130 -1.82 8.51 2.41
N MET A 131 -2.41 7.69 3.28
CA MET A 131 -3.83 7.78 3.60
C MET A 131 -4.20 9.20 4.06
N ILE A 132 -3.47 9.75 5.03
CA ILE A 132 -3.74 11.09 5.58
C ILE A 132 -3.56 12.17 4.52
N PHE A 133 -2.47 12.11 3.75
CA PHE A 133 -2.17 13.10 2.73
C PHE A 133 -3.18 13.13 1.58
N ASN A 134 -3.57 11.95 1.07
CA ASN A 134 -4.61 11.87 0.05
C ASN A 134 -5.95 12.37 0.60
N SER A 135 -6.33 11.98 1.82
CA SER A 135 -7.58 12.44 2.46
C SER A 135 -7.59 13.94 2.67
N PHE A 136 -6.50 14.50 3.19
CA PHE A 136 -6.39 15.92 3.48
C PHE A 136 -6.52 16.76 2.21
N ILE A 137 -5.79 16.42 1.14
CA ILE A 137 -5.87 17.15 -0.12
C ILE A 137 -7.24 16.96 -0.76
N ALA A 138 -7.83 15.76 -0.71
CA ALA A 138 -9.19 15.53 -1.20
C ALA A 138 -10.22 16.44 -0.50
N VAL A 139 -10.14 16.59 0.82
CA VAL A 139 -11.02 17.49 1.58
C VAL A 139 -10.78 18.95 1.20
N MET A 140 -9.53 19.38 1.07
CA MET A 140 -9.21 20.76 0.66
C MET A 140 -9.72 21.12 -0.74
N LEU A 141 -9.86 20.15 -1.63
CA LEU A 141 -10.45 20.35 -2.98
C LEU A 141 -11.99 20.42 -2.96
N LEU A 142 -12.63 20.12 -1.83
CA LEU A 142 -14.09 20.14 -1.70
C LEU A 142 -14.63 21.34 -0.90
N VAL A 143 -13.75 22.11 -0.27
CA VAL A 143 -14.08 23.27 0.56
C VAL A 143 -13.59 24.53 -0.13
#